data_AF-A0A420YVU9-F1
#
_entry.id   AF-A0A420YVU9-F1
#
_cell.length_a   1.000
_cell.length_b   1.000
_cell.length_c   1.000
_cell.angle_alpha   90.00
_cell.angle_beta   90.00
_cell.angle_gamma   90.00
#
_symmetry.space_group_name_H-M   'P 1'
#
loop_
_entity.id
_entity.type
_entity.pdbx_description
1 polymer ?
#
loop_
_entity_poly.entity_id
_entity_poly.type
_entity_poly.pdbx_seq_one_letter_code
_entity_poly.pdbx_strand_id
1 'polypeptide(L)'
;MKKVILKSLTLTNWRGERSRTTQFNSETTTISGANGLGKSRHFDAFMWLLFGKDSQDRKDFNIKTVVDGKPLMKVECEVVGVLSVEGEIITLRRALVEEWVKPRGQVEQVFKGNKTECYYNDVPVNVSEYQKRVSEIIDDSLFKMVTNPLFFASMPWKTQREQLFLLAGTVTNEELASKHPTFEILLDNIRGKSLEDFKKELAVRKKRLKADLDEIQPRIDQTQRLMPESADFLALEKELANIEVEIAQTDKAISDITERIRQQYEAVQ
;
A
#
# COMPACT_ATOMS: atom_id res chain seq x y z
N MET A 1 -28.29 12.55 -5.91
CA MET A 1 -27.80 11.69 -7.00
C MET A 1 -27.89 12.49 -8.28
N LYS A 2 -26.86 12.47 -9.13
CA LYS A 2 -26.92 13.15 -10.42
C LYS A 2 -27.73 12.32 -11.42
N LYS A 3 -28.66 12.92 -12.14
CA LYS A 3 -29.37 12.29 -13.26
C LYS A 3 -28.46 12.27 -14.48
N VAL A 4 -28.09 11.08 -14.94
CA VAL A 4 -27.25 10.87 -16.13
C VAL A 4 -28.02 10.03 -17.15
N ILE A 5 -28.15 10.53 -18.37
CA ILE A 5 -28.84 9.85 -19.48
C ILE A 5 -27.89 9.71 -20.66
N LEU A 6 -27.63 8.48 -21.12
CA LEU A 6 -26.95 8.23 -22.39
C LEU A 6 -27.89 8.58 -23.54
N LYS A 7 -27.51 9.53 -24.40
CA LYS A 7 -28.29 9.96 -25.57
C LYS A 7 -27.86 9.18 -26.81
N SER A 8 -26.56 9.04 -27.03
CA SER A 8 -26.03 8.30 -28.17
C SER A 8 -24.68 7.67 -27.87
N LEU A 9 -24.37 6.58 -28.57
CA LEU A 9 -23.07 5.92 -28.56
C LEU A 9 -22.66 5.61 -30.00
N THR A 10 -21.51 6.13 -30.41
CA THR A 10 -20.91 5.91 -31.73
C THR A 10 -19.64 5.10 -31.58
N LEU A 11 -19.53 4.01 -32.35
CA LEU A 11 -18.38 3.12 -32.39
C LEU A 11 -17.78 3.22 -33.80
N THR A 12 -16.49 3.51 -33.90
CA THR A 12 -15.78 3.59 -35.18
C THR A 12 -14.54 2.69 -35.13
N ASN A 13 -14.43 1.77 -36.10
CA ASN A 13 -13.42 0.71 -36.18
C ASN A 13 -13.25 -0.13 -34.91
N TRP A 14 -14.29 -0.21 -34.06
CA TRP A 14 -14.20 -0.76 -32.71
C TRP A 14 -14.79 -2.19 -32.64
N ARG A 15 -13.97 -3.17 -32.24
CA ARG A 15 -14.34 -4.59 -32.07
C ARG A 15 -15.12 -5.22 -33.25
N GLY A 16 -14.81 -4.87 -34.50
CA GLY A 16 -15.51 -5.39 -35.68
C GLY A 16 -16.58 -4.48 -36.25
N GLU A 17 -16.87 -3.35 -35.61
CA GLU A 17 -17.79 -2.34 -36.13
C GLU A 17 -17.00 -1.29 -36.93
N ARG A 18 -17.35 -1.08 -38.21
CA ARG A 18 -16.69 -0.05 -39.03
C ARG A 18 -17.11 1.35 -38.59
N SER A 19 -18.41 1.59 -38.52
CA SER A 19 -19.00 2.80 -37.98
C SER A 19 -20.47 2.54 -37.68
N ARG A 20 -20.88 2.78 -36.43
CA ARG A 20 -22.27 2.63 -36.01
C ARG A 20 -22.60 3.60 -34.90
N THR A 21 -23.67 4.35 -35.09
CA THR A 21 -24.28 5.18 -34.05
C THR A 21 -25.56 4.53 -33.57
N THR A 22 -25.70 4.41 -32.25
CA THR A 22 -26.94 3.98 -31.59
C THR A 22 -27.50 5.16 -30.82
N GLN A 23 -28.75 5.52 -31.12
CA GLN A 23 -29.51 6.52 -30.38
C GLN A 23 -30.30 5.82 -29.28
N PHE A 24 -30.24 6.36 -28.07
CA PHE A 24 -30.92 5.81 -26.90
C PHE A 24 -32.12 6.68 -26.54
N ASN A 25 -33.23 6.03 -26.21
CA ASN A 25 -34.39 6.67 -25.62
C ASN A 25 -34.06 7.15 -24.20
N SER A 26 -34.68 8.24 -23.76
CA SER A 26 -34.55 8.79 -22.41
C SER A 26 -35.02 7.86 -21.29
N GLU A 27 -35.90 6.90 -21.59
CA GLU A 27 -36.46 5.97 -20.60
C GLU A 27 -35.86 4.58 -20.73
N THR A 28 -36.05 3.90 -21.86
CA THR A 28 -35.58 2.52 -22.04
C THR A 28 -35.30 2.22 -23.50
N THR A 29 -34.17 1.54 -23.75
CA THR A 29 -33.78 1.04 -25.08
C THR A 29 -33.40 -0.43 -24.96
N THR A 30 -34.09 -1.29 -25.71
CA THR A 30 -33.82 -2.74 -25.71
C THR A 30 -32.97 -3.12 -26.92
N ILE A 31 -31.77 -3.66 -26.68
CA ILE A 31 -30.87 -4.17 -27.73
C ILE A 31 -30.95 -5.70 -27.74
N SER A 32 -31.58 -6.26 -28.77
CA SER A 32 -31.79 -7.70 -28.94
C SER A 32 -31.23 -8.20 -30.29
N GLY A 33 -31.12 -9.52 -30.44
CA GLY A 33 -30.51 -10.17 -31.62
C GLY A 33 -29.86 -11.52 -31.28
N ALA A 34 -29.41 -12.25 -32.30
CA ALA A 34 -28.74 -13.55 -32.11
C ALA A 34 -27.37 -13.41 -31.40
N ASN A 35 -26.88 -14.51 -30.83
CA ASN A 35 -25.56 -14.56 -30.22
C ASN A 35 -24.47 -14.29 -31.27
N GLY A 36 -23.40 -13.62 -30.87
CA GLY A 36 -22.31 -13.22 -31.77
C GLY A 36 -22.57 -11.94 -32.59
N LEU A 37 -23.78 -11.40 -32.63
CA LEU A 37 -24.11 -10.18 -33.42
C LEU A 37 -23.69 -8.86 -32.75
N GLY A 38 -22.82 -8.89 -31.74
CA GLY A 38 -22.27 -7.67 -31.13
C GLY A 38 -23.18 -6.96 -30.14
N LYS A 39 -24.23 -7.58 -29.60
CA LYS A 39 -25.08 -6.96 -28.55
C LYS A 39 -24.28 -6.49 -27.34
N SER A 40 -23.39 -7.34 -26.82
CA SER A 40 -22.52 -7.01 -25.68
C SER A 40 -21.49 -5.93 -26.01
N ARG A 41 -21.26 -5.65 -27.31
CA ARG A 41 -20.31 -4.63 -27.78
C ARG A 41 -20.72 -3.24 -27.31
N HIS A 42 -22.03 -2.94 -27.23
CA HIS A 42 -22.52 -1.65 -26.71
C HIS A 42 -22.11 -1.43 -25.26
N PHE A 43 -22.30 -2.45 -24.41
CA PHE A 43 -21.94 -2.35 -23.01
C PHE A 43 -20.41 -2.26 -22.83
N ASP A 44 -19.64 -3.09 -23.55
CA ASP A 44 -18.19 -3.01 -23.50
C ASP A 44 -17.66 -1.67 -24.01
N ALA A 45 -18.26 -1.11 -25.07
CA ALA A 45 -17.87 0.19 -25.62
C ALA A 45 -18.16 1.32 -24.64
N PHE A 46 -19.30 1.27 -23.95
CA PHE A 46 -19.64 2.25 -22.92
C PHE A 46 -18.71 2.16 -21.71
N MET A 47 -18.42 0.94 -21.23
CA MET A 47 -17.44 0.72 -20.15
C MET A 47 -16.05 1.21 -20.55
N TRP A 48 -15.63 0.96 -21.79
CA TRP A 48 -14.33 1.40 -22.28
C TRP A 48 -14.26 2.91 -22.45
N LEU A 49 -15.34 3.55 -22.94
CA LEU A 49 -15.46 5.00 -23.02
C LEU A 49 -15.27 5.65 -21.64
N LEU A 50 -15.94 5.14 -20.61
CA LEU A 50 -15.89 5.72 -19.27
C LEU A 50 -14.58 5.39 -18.54
N PHE A 51 -14.20 4.11 -18.51
CA PHE A 51 -13.18 3.60 -17.59
C PHE A 51 -11.94 3.03 -18.28
N GLY A 52 -12.00 2.81 -19.60
CA GLY A 52 -10.89 2.20 -20.36
C GLY A 52 -10.77 0.70 -20.19
N LYS A 53 -11.83 0.07 -19.70
CA LYS A 53 -11.92 -1.37 -19.45
C LYS A 53 -13.22 -1.89 -20.05
N ASP A 54 -13.24 -3.16 -20.41
CA ASP A 54 -14.48 -3.81 -20.83
C ASP A 54 -15.31 -4.30 -19.62
N SER A 55 -16.44 -4.95 -19.89
CA SER A 55 -17.33 -5.50 -18.85
C SER A 55 -16.68 -6.54 -17.94
N GLN A 56 -15.52 -7.08 -18.31
CA GLN A 56 -14.74 -8.07 -17.55
C GLN A 56 -13.53 -7.42 -16.84
N ASP A 57 -13.52 -6.09 -16.72
CA ASP A 57 -12.45 -5.29 -16.12
C ASP A 57 -11.09 -5.41 -16.86
N ARG A 58 -11.08 -5.90 -18.11
CA ARG A 58 -9.85 -6.02 -18.89
C ARG A 58 -9.53 -4.71 -19.58
N LYS A 59 -8.29 -4.22 -19.39
CA LYS A 59 -7.80 -3.01 -20.03
C LYS A 59 -7.44 -3.28 -21.49
N ASP A 60 -7.95 -2.45 -22.39
CA ASP A 60 -7.63 -2.41 -23.82
C ASP A 60 -7.68 -3.75 -24.59
N PHE A 61 -8.49 -4.70 -24.11
CA PHE A 61 -8.59 -6.05 -24.67
C PHE A 61 -9.31 -6.04 -26.03
N ASN A 62 -8.65 -6.53 -27.08
CA ASN A 62 -9.20 -6.72 -28.41
C ASN A 62 -9.97 -5.51 -28.98
N ILE A 63 -9.54 -4.27 -28.70
CA ILE A 63 -10.23 -3.07 -29.20
C ILE A 63 -10.22 -3.02 -30.73
N LYS A 64 -9.07 -3.32 -31.34
CA LYS A 64 -8.90 -3.24 -32.78
C LYS A 64 -9.78 -4.25 -33.50
N THR A 65 -10.41 -3.80 -34.58
CA THR A 65 -11.10 -4.68 -35.51
C THR A 65 -10.08 -5.61 -36.18
N VAL A 66 -10.40 -6.90 -36.27
CA VAL A 66 -9.57 -7.91 -36.93
C VAL A 66 -10.25 -8.31 -38.23
N VAL A 67 -9.52 -8.25 -39.34
CA VAL A 67 -9.94 -8.66 -40.68
C VAL A 67 -8.92 -9.71 -41.16
N ASP A 68 -9.40 -10.87 -41.61
CA ASP A 68 -8.55 -11.98 -42.08
C ASP A 68 -7.44 -12.38 -41.10
N GLY A 69 -7.76 -12.38 -39.80
CA GLY A 69 -6.83 -12.74 -38.72
C GLY A 69 -5.78 -11.67 -38.39
N LYS A 70 -5.82 -10.49 -39.02
CA LYS A 70 -4.91 -9.38 -38.74
C LYS A 70 -5.66 -8.15 -38.21
N PRO A 71 -5.12 -7.44 -37.19
CA PRO A 71 -5.67 -6.16 -36.77
C PRO A 71 -5.67 -5.16 -37.93
N LEU A 72 -6.78 -4.45 -38.10
CA LEU A 72 -6.88 -3.35 -39.04
C LEU A 72 -5.91 -2.25 -38.61
N MET A 73 -4.97 -1.90 -39.50
CA MET A 73 -3.94 -0.89 -39.26
C MET A 73 -4.29 0.44 -39.94
N LYS A 74 -3.63 1.51 -39.51
CA LYS A 74 -3.79 2.90 -39.98
C LYS A 74 -5.22 3.42 -39.85
N VAL A 75 -5.91 2.95 -38.81
CA VAL A 75 -7.26 3.39 -38.44
C VAL A 75 -7.30 3.73 -36.97
N GLU A 76 -8.08 4.76 -36.63
CA GLU A 76 -8.39 5.07 -35.25
C GLU A 76 -9.57 4.21 -34.79
N CYS A 77 -9.41 3.58 -33.62
CA CYS A 77 -10.50 2.88 -32.96
C CYS A 77 -11.07 3.79 -31.89
N GLU A 78 -12.28 4.30 -32.07
CA GLU A 78 -12.87 5.30 -31.18
C GLU A 78 -14.27 4.91 -30.73
N VAL A 79 -14.61 5.40 -29.54
CA VAL A 79 -15.96 5.41 -29.02
C VAL A 79 -16.28 6.84 -28.62
N VAL A 80 -17.46 7.31 -29.04
CA VAL A 80 -18.00 8.63 -28.69
C VAL A 80 -19.34 8.44 -28.02
N GLY A 81 -19.53 8.99 -26.83
CA GLY A 81 -20.80 8.97 -26.12
C GLY A 81 -21.28 10.38 -25.83
N VAL A 82 -22.55 10.64 -26.13
CA VAL A 82 -23.24 11.88 -25.76
C VAL A 82 -24.11 11.59 -24.55
N LEU A 83 -23.84 12.28 -23.44
CA LEU A 83 -24.54 12.14 -22.17
C LEU A 83 -25.29 13.44 -21.86
N SER A 84 -26.44 13.33 -21.20
CA SER A 84 -27.09 14.45 -20.53
C SER A 84 -26.92 14.27 -19.03
N VAL A 85 -26.19 15.19 -18.39
CA VAL A 85 -25.89 15.21 -16.95
C VAL A 85 -26.62 16.40 -16.35
N GLU A 86 -27.64 16.17 -15.51
CA GLU A 86 -28.47 17.25 -14.97
C GLU A 86 -29.06 18.20 -16.03
N GLY A 87 -29.33 17.67 -17.23
CA GLY A 87 -29.83 18.45 -18.37
C GLY A 87 -28.74 19.08 -19.24
N GLU A 88 -27.50 19.20 -18.76
CA GLU A 88 -26.37 19.64 -19.59
C GLU A 88 -25.90 18.53 -20.52
N ILE A 89 -25.65 18.84 -21.80
CA ILE A 89 -25.14 17.88 -22.77
C ILE A 89 -23.62 17.89 -22.72
N ILE A 90 -23.03 16.72 -22.51
CA ILE A 90 -21.59 16.51 -22.61
C ILE A 90 -21.28 15.44 -23.64
N THR A 91 -20.14 15.61 -24.32
CA THR A 91 -19.61 14.65 -25.28
C THR A 91 -18.30 14.10 -24.76
N LEU A 92 -18.26 12.78 -24.58
CA LEU A 92 -17.06 12.05 -24.22
C LEU A 92 -16.55 11.31 -25.46
N ARG A 93 -15.26 11.40 -25.73
CA ARG A 93 -14.61 10.63 -26.79
C ARG A 93 -13.34 10.00 -26.27
N ARG A 94 -13.17 8.71 -26.56
CA ARG A 94 -11.95 7.96 -26.29
C ARG A 94 -11.51 7.24 -27.55
N ALA A 95 -10.27 7.43 -27.96
CA ALA A 95 -9.69 6.84 -29.15
C ALA A 95 -8.40 6.11 -28.83
N LEU A 96 -8.21 4.94 -29.45
CA LEU A 96 -6.95 4.22 -29.51
C LEU A 96 -6.34 4.50 -30.88
N VAL A 97 -5.28 5.31 -30.89
CA VAL A 97 -4.61 5.80 -32.10
C VAL A 97 -3.26 5.11 -32.24
N GLU A 98 -2.92 4.72 -33.45
CA GLU A 98 -1.61 4.13 -33.74
C GLU A 98 -0.53 5.22 -33.85
N GLU A 99 0.58 5.03 -33.15
CA GLU A 99 1.76 5.88 -33.32
C GLU A 99 2.64 5.32 -34.44
N TRP A 100 2.74 6.09 -35.52
CA TRP A 100 3.62 5.83 -36.64
C TRP A 100 4.72 6.89 -36.66
N VAL A 101 5.97 6.45 -36.67
CA VAL A 101 7.12 7.35 -36.74
C VAL A 101 7.89 7.10 -38.03
N LYS A 102 8.52 8.14 -38.58
CA LYS A 102 9.45 8.03 -39.70
C LYS A 102 10.87 8.17 -39.18
N PRO A 103 11.61 7.07 -38.95
CA PRO A 103 13.00 7.14 -38.52
C PRO A 103 13.85 7.92 -39.52
N ARG A 104 14.84 8.69 -39.03
CA ARG A 104 15.77 9.42 -39.92
C ARG A 104 16.46 8.42 -40.85
N GLY A 105 16.37 8.67 -42.16
CA GLY A 105 17.00 7.83 -43.19
C GLY A 105 16.12 6.70 -43.76
N GLN A 106 14.91 6.46 -43.24
CA GLN A 106 13.98 5.49 -43.81
C GLN A 106 12.85 6.16 -44.59
N VAL A 107 12.40 5.51 -45.67
CA VAL A 107 11.29 5.98 -46.51
C VAL A 107 9.94 5.60 -45.88
N GLU A 108 9.86 4.42 -45.27
CA GLU A 108 8.65 3.86 -44.70
C GLU A 108 8.43 4.30 -43.24
N GLN A 109 7.16 4.37 -42.84
CA GLN A 109 6.78 4.61 -41.45
C GLN A 109 6.79 3.31 -40.66
N VAL A 110 7.31 3.37 -39.43
CA VAL A 110 7.40 2.24 -38.51
C VAL A 110 6.37 2.42 -37.40
N PHE A 111 5.61 1.36 -37.13
CA PHE A 111 4.65 1.31 -36.03
C PHE A 111 5.40 1.29 -34.69
N LYS A 112 5.13 2.26 -33.83
CA LYS A 112 5.81 2.44 -32.54
C LYS A 112 4.98 2.00 -31.34
N GLY A 113 3.67 1.84 -31.52
CA GLY A 113 2.74 1.46 -30.46
C GLY A 113 1.37 2.09 -30.64
N ASN A 114 0.52 1.98 -29.62
CA ASN A 114 -0.76 2.68 -29.58
C ASN A 114 -0.75 3.71 -28.45
N LYS A 115 -1.37 4.86 -28.69
CA LYS A 115 -1.67 5.87 -27.67
C LYS A 115 -3.17 5.97 -27.46
N THR A 116 -3.58 6.32 -26.25
CA THR A 116 -4.98 6.67 -25.96
C THR A 116 -5.13 8.17 -26.00
N GLU A 117 -6.09 8.65 -26.78
CA GLU A 117 -6.50 10.05 -26.80
C GLU A 117 -7.90 10.16 -26.21
N CYS A 118 -8.07 11.12 -25.31
CA CYS A 118 -9.35 11.40 -24.65
C CYS A 118 -9.76 12.84 -24.94
N TYR A 119 -11.06 13.05 -25.13
CA TYR A 119 -11.64 14.35 -25.38
C TYR A 119 -12.88 14.53 -24.51
N TYR A 120 -13.03 15.72 -23.94
CA TYR A 120 -14.17 16.13 -23.14
C TYR A 120 -14.76 17.39 -23.77
N ASN A 121 -15.98 17.29 -24.31
CA ASN A 121 -16.61 18.34 -25.12
C ASN A 121 -15.68 18.83 -26.24
N ASP A 122 -15.13 17.88 -27.00
CA ASP A 122 -14.19 18.10 -28.10
C ASP A 122 -12.84 18.73 -27.71
N VAL A 123 -12.61 18.99 -26.42
CA VAL A 123 -11.32 19.46 -25.91
C VAL A 123 -10.43 18.27 -25.56
N PRO A 124 -9.22 18.16 -26.12
CA PRO A 124 -8.30 17.09 -25.78
C PRO A 124 -7.85 17.23 -24.32
N VAL A 125 -7.92 16.12 -23.58
CA VAL A 125 -7.52 16.02 -22.18
C VAL A 125 -6.63 14.80 -21.98
N ASN A 126 -5.72 14.87 -21.01
CA ASN A 126 -4.92 13.70 -20.65
C ASN A 126 -5.82 12.62 -20.00
N VAL A 127 -5.37 11.36 -20.01
CA VAL A 127 -6.15 10.23 -19.52
C VAL A 127 -6.52 10.37 -18.02
N SER A 128 -5.64 10.91 -17.20
CA SER A 128 -5.87 11.09 -15.76
C SER A 128 -6.94 12.15 -15.47
N GLU A 129 -6.91 13.26 -16.20
CA GLU A 129 -7.92 14.30 -16.12
C GLU A 129 -9.27 13.80 -16.63
N TYR A 130 -9.27 13.07 -17.75
CA TYR A 130 -10.47 12.43 -18.27
C TYR A 130 -11.10 11.49 -17.24
N GLN A 131 -10.31 10.62 -16.61
CA GLN A 131 -10.77 9.72 -15.55
C GLN A 131 -11.38 10.50 -14.39
N LYS A 132 -10.73 11.56 -13.92
CA LYS A 132 -11.25 12.40 -12.84
C LYS A 132 -12.61 13.01 -13.19
N ARG A 133 -12.73 13.62 -14.38
CA ARG A 133 -14.00 14.21 -14.85
C ARG A 133 -15.11 13.17 -14.99
N VAL A 134 -14.78 11.97 -15.48
CA VAL A 134 -15.76 10.86 -15.56
C VAL A 134 -16.20 10.42 -14.17
N SER A 135 -15.28 10.24 -13.21
CA SER A 135 -15.61 9.86 -11.83
C SER A 135 -16.51 10.86 -11.11
N GLU A 136 -16.44 12.15 -11.46
CA GLU A 136 -17.34 13.19 -10.93
C GLU A 136 -18.79 13.09 -11.48
N ILE A 137 -18.97 12.39 -12.61
CA ILE A 137 -20.27 12.13 -13.23
C ILE A 137 -20.80 10.75 -12.80
N ILE A 138 -19.98 9.72 -12.94
CA ILE A 138 -20.27 8.31 -12.67
C ILE A 138 -19.07 7.68 -11.94
N ASP A 139 -19.25 7.28 -10.69
CA ASP A 139 -18.27 6.47 -9.96
C ASP A 139 -18.19 5.04 -10.53
N ASP A 140 -16.98 4.52 -10.78
CA ASP A 140 -16.75 3.20 -11.40
C ASP A 140 -17.30 2.06 -10.52
N SER A 141 -17.06 2.11 -9.21
CA SER A 141 -17.51 1.07 -8.29
C SER A 141 -19.03 1.03 -8.20
N LEU A 142 -19.66 2.21 -8.00
CA LEU A 142 -21.10 2.35 -7.97
C LEU A 142 -21.74 1.89 -9.28
N PHE A 143 -21.18 2.30 -10.42
CA PHE A 143 -21.71 1.94 -11.74
C PHE A 143 -21.66 0.43 -11.97
N LYS A 144 -20.53 -0.22 -11.65
CA LYS A 144 -20.42 -1.68 -11.76
C LYS A 144 -21.38 -2.41 -10.83
N MET A 145 -21.61 -1.90 -9.62
CA MET A 145 -22.56 -2.50 -8.68
C MET A 145 -24.01 -2.45 -9.20
N VAL A 146 -24.41 -1.38 -9.88
CA VAL A 146 -25.78 -1.26 -10.43
C VAL A 146 -25.95 -1.93 -11.80
N THR A 147 -24.87 -2.08 -12.58
CA THR A 147 -24.95 -2.63 -13.95
C THR A 147 -24.61 -4.11 -14.05
N ASN A 148 -23.86 -4.66 -13.10
CA ASN A 148 -23.48 -6.06 -13.08
C ASN A 148 -23.92 -6.74 -11.77
N PRO A 149 -24.94 -7.63 -11.82
CA PRO A 149 -25.45 -8.29 -10.62
C PRO A 149 -24.42 -9.21 -9.93
N LEU A 150 -23.38 -9.64 -10.65
CA LEU A 150 -22.32 -10.50 -10.11
C LEU A 150 -21.15 -9.69 -9.50
N PHE A 151 -21.09 -8.38 -9.73
CA PHE A 151 -19.93 -7.59 -9.33
C PHE A 151 -19.76 -7.55 -7.81
N PHE A 152 -20.85 -7.32 -7.07
CA PHE A 152 -20.81 -7.32 -5.60
C PHE A 152 -20.23 -8.64 -5.06
N ALA A 153 -20.72 -9.79 -5.53
CA ALA A 153 -20.26 -11.11 -5.10
C ALA A 153 -18.79 -11.41 -5.47
N SER A 154 -18.25 -10.75 -6.50
CA SER A 154 -16.85 -10.91 -6.93
C SER A 154 -15.84 -10.10 -6.11
N MET A 155 -16.28 -9.09 -5.35
CA MET A 155 -15.39 -8.24 -4.55
C MET A 155 -14.74 -9.00 -3.38
N PRO A 156 -13.57 -8.56 -2.89
CA PRO A 156 -13.06 -9.02 -1.60
C PRO A 156 -14.07 -8.77 -0.48
N TRP A 157 -14.20 -9.72 0.45
CA TRP A 157 -15.21 -9.68 1.52
C TRP A 157 -15.16 -8.39 2.37
N LYS A 158 -13.98 -7.78 2.54
CA LYS A 158 -13.82 -6.50 3.25
C LYS A 158 -14.55 -5.37 2.53
N THR A 159 -14.35 -5.27 1.23
CA THR A 159 -15.01 -4.27 0.38
C THR A 159 -16.52 -4.53 0.31
N GLN A 160 -16.95 -5.79 0.20
CA GLN A 160 -18.38 -6.13 0.30
C GLN A 160 -19.00 -5.61 1.60
N ARG A 161 -18.31 -5.85 2.73
CA ARG A 161 -18.73 -5.40 4.05
C ARG A 161 -18.81 -3.87 4.13
N GLU A 162 -17.82 -3.15 3.61
CA GLU A 162 -17.83 -1.67 3.54
C GLU A 162 -19.03 -1.13 2.75
N GLN A 163 -19.32 -1.73 1.59
CA GLN A 163 -20.49 -1.35 0.78
C GLN A 163 -21.82 -1.60 1.51
N LEU A 164 -21.93 -2.73 2.22
CA LEU A 164 -23.11 -3.01 3.04
C LEU A 164 -23.29 -1.99 4.17
N PHE A 165 -22.21 -1.55 4.82
CA PHE A 165 -22.28 -0.52 5.85
C PHE A 165 -22.68 0.86 5.32
N LEU A 166 -22.26 1.21 4.10
CA LEU A 166 -22.71 2.42 3.42
C LEU A 166 -24.23 2.39 3.19
N LEU A 167 -24.79 1.22 2.86
CA LEU A 167 -26.22 1.06 2.59
C LEU A 167 -27.07 0.96 3.87
N ALA A 168 -26.61 0.20 4.87
CA ALA A 168 -27.36 -0.07 6.09
C ALA A 168 -27.30 1.09 7.11
N GLY A 169 -26.44 2.08 6.87
CA GLY A 169 -26.05 3.06 7.87
C GLY A 169 -25.00 2.47 8.81
N THR A 170 -23.98 3.25 9.12
CA THR A 170 -22.91 2.84 10.02
C THR A 170 -23.26 3.30 11.43
N VAL A 171 -23.25 2.38 12.39
CA VAL A 171 -23.31 2.76 13.81
C VAL A 171 -21.97 3.39 14.14
N THR A 172 -21.99 4.62 14.65
CA THR A 172 -20.76 5.34 14.99
C THR A 172 -20.13 4.77 16.26
N ASN A 173 -18.83 5.00 16.44
CA ASN A 173 -18.15 4.55 17.66
C ASN A 173 -18.72 5.27 18.88
N GLU A 174 -19.13 6.52 18.72
CA GLU A 174 -19.75 7.36 19.74
C GLU A 174 -21.12 6.80 20.17
N GLU A 175 -21.95 6.37 19.21
CA GLU A 175 -23.22 5.70 19.48
C GLU A 175 -23.04 4.38 20.23
N LEU A 176 -22.00 3.60 19.89
CA LEU A 176 -21.66 2.37 20.61
C LEU A 176 -21.11 2.63 22.01
N ALA A 177 -20.27 3.66 22.16
CA ALA A 177 -19.66 4.06 23.43
C ALA A 177 -20.72 4.41 24.47
N SER A 178 -21.75 5.17 24.05
CA SER A 178 -22.86 5.57 24.92
C SER A 178 -23.63 4.40 25.55
N LYS A 179 -23.56 3.20 24.93
CA LYS A 179 -24.24 1.98 25.37
C LYS A 179 -23.30 0.99 26.07
N HIS A 180 -21.98 1.22 26.01
CA HIS A 180 -20.96 0.29 26.49
C HIS A 180 -19.82 1.03 27.22
N PRO A 181 -19.89 1.18 28.55
CA PRO A 181 -18.93 1.96 29.33
C PRO A 181 -17.46 1.51 29.19
N THR A 182 -17.23 0.20 28.99
CA THR A 182 -15.88 -0.34 28.76
C THR A 182 -15.29 0.07 27.42
N PHE A 183 -16.14 0.29 26.41
CA PHE A 183 -15.73 0.76 25.09
C PHE A 183 -15.44 2.27 25.10
N GLU A 184 -16.19 3.04 25.88
CA GLU A 184 -15.93 4.46 26.14
C GLU A 184 -14.53 4.69 26.74
N ILE A 185 -14.18 3.93 27.79
CA ILE A 185 -12.82 3.97 28.39
C ILE A 185 -11.74 3.65 27.34
N LEU A 186 -12.00 2.71 26.43
CA LEU A 186 -11.06 2.39 25.35
C LEU A 186 -10.92 3.57 24.38
N LEU A 187 -12.01 4.21 23.99
CA LEU A 187 -11.99 5.38 23.09
C LEU A 187 -11.26 6.57 23.70
N ASP A 188 -11.42 6.82 24.99
CA ASP A 188 -10.67 7.86 25.71
C ASP A 188 -9.16 7.62 25.66
N ASN A 189 -8.74 6.36 25.75
CA ASN A 189 -7.33 5.98 25.66
C ASN A 189 -6.74 6.11 24.24
N ILE A 190 -7.58 6.12 23.20
CA ILE A 190 -7.14 6.18 21.79
C ILE A 190 -6.76 7.61 21.36
N ARG A 191 -7.19 8.64 22.11
CA ARG A 191 -6.78 10.06 21.94
C ARG A 191 -6.89 10.58 20.49
N GLY A 192 -7.97 10.22 19.79
CA GLY A 192 -8.23 10.68 18.42
C GLY A 192 -7.48 9.96 17.31
N LYS A 193 -6.80 8.85 17.60
CA LYS A 193 -6.22 7.94 16.58
C LYS A 193 -7.28 6.96 16.07
N SER A 194 -7.00 6.29 14.96
CA SER A 194 -7.81 5.14 14.56
C SER A 194 -7.55 3.95 15.49
N LEU A 195 -8.55 3.08 15.67
CA LEU A 195 -8.39 1.82 16.42
C LEU A 195 -7.26 0.94 15.87
N GLU A 196 -7.07 0.93 14.54
CA GLU A 196 -5.98 0.19 13.91
C GLU A 196 -4.61 0.76 14.28
N ASP A 197 -4.46 2.09 14.28
CA ASP A 197 -3.18 2.72 14.59
C ASP A 197 -2.83 2.57 16.07
N PHE A 198 -3.82 2.69 16.96
CA PHE A 198 -3.63 2.43 18.38
C PHE A 198 -3.18 0.97 18.63
N LYS A 199 -3.80 0.01 17.93
CA LYS A 199 -3.38 -1.40 18.00
C LYS A 199 -1.95 -1.61 17.49
N LYS A 200 -1.56 -0.97 16.38
CA LYS A 200 -0.20 -1.04 15.83
C LYS A 200 0.81 -0.45 16.81
N GLU A 201 0.50 0.70 17.40
CA GLU A 201 1.34 1.35 18.42
C GLU A 201 1.58 0.42 19.62
N LEU A 202 0.52 -0.17 20.18
CA LEU A 202 0.63 -1.11 21.29
C LEU A 202 1.44 -2.35 20.91
N ALA A 203 1.27 -2.88 19.69
CA ALA A 203 2.04 -4.03 19.22
C ALA A 203 3.54 -3.71 19.13
N VAL A 204 3.90 -2.53 18.60
CA VAL A 204 5.29 -2.07 18.53
C VAL A 204 5.87 -1.86 19.94
N ARG A 205 5.12 -1.21 20.83
CA ARG A 205 5.55 -0.98 22.22
C ARG A 205 5.78 -2.29 22.97
N LYS A 206 4.87 -3.25 22.81
CA LYS A 206 5.01 -4.60 23.38
C LYS A 206 6.24 -5.32 22.84
N LYS A 207 6.51 -5.21 21.54
CA LYS A 207 7.70 -5.81 20.91
C LYS A 207 8.99 -5.20 21.48
N ARG A 208 9.05 -3.88 21.63
CA ARG A 208 10.20 -3.18 22.22
C ARG A 208 10.44 -3.62 23.67
N LEU A 209 9.40 -3.57 24.51
CA LEU A 209 9.53 -3.97 25.92
C LEU A 209 9.97 -5.42 26.08
N LYS A 210 9.55 -6.31 25.17
CA LYS A 210 10.01 -7.70 25.17
C LYS A 210 11.50 -7.81 24.81
N ALA A 211 11.95 -7.08 23.78
CA ALA A 211 13.37 -7.04 23.43
C ALA A 211 14.22 -6.47 24.58
N ASP A 212 13.76 -5.38 25.22
CA ASP A 212 14.43 -4.80 26.37
C ASP A 212 14.50 -5.81 27.53
N LEU A 213 13.42 -6.57 27.79
CA LEU A 213 13.37 -7.62 28.82
C LEU A 213 14.34 -8.77 28.52
N ASP A 214 14.41 -9.21 27.26
CA ASP A 214 15.30 -10.28 26.82
C ASP A 214 16.80 -9.88 26.96
N GLU A 215 17.12 -8.58 26.92
CA GLU A 215 18.48 -8.05 27.12
C GLU A 215 18.92 -7.94 28.60
N ILE A 216 17.98 -7.96 29.55
CA ILE A 216 18.30 -7.75 30.98
C ILE A 216 19.21 -8.87 31.49
N GLN A 217 18.84 -10.14 31.27
CA GLN A 217 19.61 -11.28 31.80
C GLN A 217 21.04 -11.34 31.24
N PRO A 218 21.27 -11.20 29.91
CA PRO A 218 22.62 -11.10 29.36
C PRO A 218 23.48 -10.00 29.99
N ARG A 219 22.90 -8.84 30.29
CA ARG A 219 23.61 -7.73 30.95
C ARG A 219 23.97 -8.05 32.41
N ILE A 220 23.07 -8.72 33.13
CA ILE A 220 23.32 -9.21 34.48
C ILE A 220 24.48 -10.20 34.45
N ASP A 221 24.41 -11.22 33.57
CA ASP A 221 25.43 -12.26 33.46
C ASP A 221 26.81 -11.67 33.09
N GLN A 222 26.84 -10.70 32.17
CA GLN A 222 28.05 -9.97 31.82
C GLN A 222 28.64 -9.24 33.03
N THR A 223 27.80 -8.51 33.77
CA THR A 223 28.24 -7.74 34.95
C THR A 223 28.76 -8.67 36.05
N GLN A 224 28.09 -9.81 36.27
CA GLN A 224 28.52 -10.82 37.23
C GLN A 224 29.88 -11.43 36.88
N ARG A 225 30.16 -11.70 35.60
CA ARG A 225 31.47 -12.18 35.15
C ARG A 225 32.60 -11.16 35.33
N LEU A 226 32.26 -9.86 35.31
CA LEU A 226 33.22 -8.78 35.53
C LEU A 226 33.44 -8.48 37.01
N MET A 227 32.63 -9.04 37.92
CA MET A 227 32.87 -8.87 39.35
C MET A 227 34.15 -9.61 39.75
N PRO A 228 35.04 -8.97 40.52
CA PRO A 228 36.21 -9.64 41.08
C PRO A 228 35.75 -10.79 42.00
N GLU A 229 36.60 -11.81 42.12
CA GLU A 229 36.35 -12.92 43.04
C GLU A 229 36.15 -12.38 44.46
N SER A 230 35.14 -12.91 45.16
CA SER A 230 34.86 -12.51 46.53
C SER A 230 36.00 -12.98 47.44
N ALA A 231 36.88 -12.05 47.80
CA ALA A 231 37.94 -12.31 48.76
C ALA A 231 37.46 -12.01 50.18
N ASP A 232 37.81 -12.86 51.14
CA ASP A 232 37.65 -12.56 52.56
C ASP A 232 38.74 -11.59 52.99
N PHE A 233 38.46 -10.30 52.80
CA PHE A 233 39.40 -9.22 53.10
C PHE A 233 39.87 -9.25 54.56
N LEU A 234 39.05 -9.72 55.51
CA LEU A 234 39.43 -9.82 56.91
C LEU A 234 40.48 -10.93 57.15
N ALA A 235 40.32 -12.07 56.47
CA ALA A 235 41.31 -13.14 56.52
C ALA A 235 42.63 -12.71 55.88
N LEU A 236 42.56 -12.05 54.71
CA LEU A 236 43.73 -11.53 54.00
C LEU A 236 44.46 -10.43 54.79
N GLU A 237 43.75 -9.51 55.44
CA GLU A 237 44.36 -8.49 56.31
C GLU A 237 45.08 -9.12 57.51
N LYS A 238 44.52 -10.19 58.08
CA LYS A 238 45.15 -10.91 59.19
C LYS A 238 46.42 -11.66 58.76
N GLU A 239 46.38 -12.29 57.58
CA GLU A 239 47.58 -12.93 57.01
C GLU A 239 48.66 -11.91 56.67
N LEU A 240 48.28 -10.75 56.10
CA LEU A 240 49.20 -9.65 55.81
C LEU A 240 49.91 -9.17 57.09
N ALA A 241 49.15 -8.92 58.16
CA ALA A 241 49.70 -8.48 59.44
C ALA A 241 50.64 -9.52 60.05
N ASN A 242 50.34 -10.82 59.93
CA ASN A 242 51.23 -11.88 60.41
C ASN A 242 52.54 -11.93 59.60
N ILE A 243 52.46 -11.82 58.28
CA ILE A 243 53.64 -11.81 57.40
C ILE A 243 54.52 -10.58 57.68
N GLU A 244 53.92 -9.40 57.91
CA GLU A 244 54.69 -8.21 58.30
C GLU A 244 55.45 -8.39 59.61
N VAL A 245 54.85 -9.08 60.59
CA VAL A 245 55.53 -9.45 61.85
C VAL A 245 56.68 -10.42 61.61
N GLU A 246 56.50 -11.43 60.75
CA GLU A 246 57.57 -12.38 60.39
C GLU A 246 58.73 -11.71 59.65
N ILE A 247 58.44 -10.77 58.74
CA ILE A 247 59.46 -9.97 58.05
C ILE A 247 60.25 -9.16 59.08
N ALA A 248 59.56 -8.44 59.98
CA ALA A 248 60.23 -7.64 61.01
C ALA A 248 61.13 -8.48 61.94
N GLN A 249 60.71 -9.71 62.28
CA GLN A 249 61.53 -10.64 63.05
C GLN A 249 62.78 -11.10 62.28
N THR A 250 62.61 -11.40 60.99
CA THR A 250 63.70 -11.82 60.11
C THR A 250 64.72 -10.69 59.92
N ASP A 251 64.25 -9.48 59.65
CA ASP A 251 65.09 -8.28 59.52
C ASP A 251 65.87 -8.00 60.80
N LYS A 252 65.23 -8.18 61.97
CA LYS A 252 65.93 -8.07 63.26
C LYS A 252 67.01 -9.13 63.41
N ALA A 253 66.74 -10.39 63.06
CA ALA A 253 67.74 -11.46 63.12
C ALA A 253 68.94 -11.19 62.18
N ILE A 254 68.69 -10.64 60.99
CA ILE A 254 69.75 -10.21 60.06
C ILE A 254 70.56 -9.05 60.66
N SER A 255 69.90 -8.05 61.25
CA SER A 255 70.57 -6.93 61.93
C SER A 255 71.43 -7.42 63.09
N ASP A 256 70.93 -8.33 63.92
CA ASP A 256 71.66 -8.88 65.07
C ASP A 256 72.90 -9.68 64.62
N ILE A 257 72.82 -10.44 63.52
CA ILE A 257 73.96 -11.13 62.92
C ILE A 257 74.97 -10.13 62.35
N THR A 258 74.50 -9.09 61.67
CA THR A 258 75.35 -8.05 61.08
C THR A 258 76.14 -7.31 62.17
N GLU A 259 75.48 -6.98 63.28
CA GLU A 259 76.11 -6.32 64.42
C GLU A 259 77.14 -7.23 65.12
N ARG A 260 76.84 -8.53 65.24
CA ARG A 260 77.78 -9.53 65.78
C ARG A 260 79.03 -9.67 64.91
N ILE A 261 78.88 -9.70 63.59
CA ILE A 261 79.99 -9.74 62.64
C ILE A 261 80.85 -8.48 62.78
N ARG A 262 80.22 -7.30 62.90
CA ARG A 262 80.92 -6.03 63.10
C ARG A 262 81.77 -6.03 64.37
N GLN A 263 81.20 -6.46 65.49
CA GLN A 263 81.94 -6.59 66.77
C GLN A 263 83.11 -7.58 66.69
N GLN A 264 82.98 -8.66 65.92
CA GLN A 264 84.09 -9.61 65.69
C GLN A 264 85.21 -8.99 64.86
N TYR A 265 84.91 -8.16 63.86
CA TYR A 265 85.95 -7.45 63.10
C TYR A 265 86.66 -6.39 63.94
N GLU A 266 85.93 -5.65 64.78
CA GLU A 266 86.50 -4.63 65.68
C GLU A 266 87.38 -5.24 66.79
N ALA A 267 87.15 -6.49 67.19
CA ALA A 267 87.96 -7.20 68.19
C ALA A 267 89.26 -7.84 67.64
N VAL A 268 89.44 -7.87 66.31
CA VAL A 268 90.60 -8.48 65.64
C VAL A 268 91.60 -7.43 65.11
N GLN A 269 91.24 -6.14 65.16
CA GLN A 269 92.14 -5.00 64.92
C GLN A 269 92.80 -4.50 66.21
#